data_AF-A0A942GEP0-F1
#
_entry.id   AF-A0A942GEP0-F1
#
_cell.length_a   1.000
_cell.length_b   1.000
_cell.length_c   1.000
_cell.angle_alpha   90.00
_cell.angle_beta   90.00
_cell.angle_gamma   90.00
#
_symmetry.space_group_name_H-M   'P 1'
#
loop_
_entity.id
_entity.type
_entity.pdbx_description
1 polymer ?
#
loop_
_entity_poly.entity_id
_entity_poly.type
_entity_poly.pdbx_seq_one_letter_code
_entity_poly.pdbx_strand_id
1 'polypeptide(L)'
;MSEKVVFTIGHSSHDIKYFVELLKKQGVTWLIDVRSSPYSRIAPQFNKDRLRLTLKDEEISYVHFEKEFAARQTRPSLLDRDGRVDFDKVRKTDEFKQGVQRLQKAVDLGYIVSLMCSEADPFECHRFSMISYQLVKEDLRVHHILRDGKLVDNNELEERLLKKYYPKHDPNKPQFALNEEGEMSSEDTQKLIDEAYKKRGKDMAFSTLDACPVNLLQASYTFNNCDQMWSAGINGLAEHKPTAARDCRGTGIRSCRRES
;
A
#
# COMPACT_ATOMS: atom_id res chain seq x y z
N MET A 1 -19.94 -5.50 19.54
CA MET A 1 -19.17 -5.92 18.36
C MET A 1 -17.72 -5.59 18.63
N SER A 2 -16.77 -6.45 18.28
CA SER A 2 -15.34 -6.15 18.41
C SER A 2 -15.00 -4.95 17.53
N GLU A 3 -14.20 -4.03 18.04
CA GLU A 3 -13.70 -2.89 17.28
C GLU A 3 -12.87 -3.39 16.08
N LYS A 4 -13.14 -2.87 14.87
CA LYS A 4 -12.45 -3.27 13.65
C LYS A 4 -11.16 -2.46 13.52
N VAL A 5 -10.04 -3.09 13.86
CA VAL A 5 -8.72 -2.43 13.93
C VAL A 5 -7.84 -2.83 12.74
N VAL A 6 -7.14 -1.84 12.18
CA VAL A 6 -6.14 -2.00 11.13
C VAL A 6 -4.84 -1.37 11.60
N PHE A 7 -3.72 -2.08 11.44
CA PHE A 7 -2.40 -1.54 11.75
C PHE A 7 -1.75 -0.94 10.51
N THR A 8 -0.78 -0.05 10.72
CA THR A 8 0.15 0.37 9.68
C THR A 8 1.58 0.34 10.20
N ILE A 9 2.55 0.11 9.33
CA ILE A 9 3.97 0.04 9.70
C ILE A 9 4.86 0.58 8.58
N GLY A 10 5.99 1.17 8.97
CA GLY A 10 7.06 1.58 8.07
C GLY A 10 8.27 0.68 8.21
N HIS A 11 8.72 0.06 7.12
CA HIS A 11 9.91 -0.80 7.20
C HIS A 11 11.19 0.02 7.44
N SER A 12 11.28 1.26 6.92
CA SER A 12 12.44 2.15 7.11
C SER A 12 13.77 1.39 6.92
N SER A 13 14.66 1.51 7.90
CA SER A 13 15.94 0.81 8.05
C SER A 13 15.88 -0.26 9.16
N HIS A 14 14.71 -0.79 9.49
CA HIS A 14 14.59 -1.82 10.51
C HIS A 14 15.42 -3.07 10.14
N ASP A 15 15.99 -3.70 11.17
CA ASP A 15 16.37 -5.10 11.06
C ASP A 15 15.12 -5.95 10.82
N ILE A 16 15.25 -7.00 10.00
CA ILE A 16 14.10 -7.82 9.60
C ILE A 16 13.50 -8.58 10.78
N LYS A 17 14.30 -9.02 11.76
CA LYS A 17 13.80 -9.74 12.94
C LYS A 17 12.99 -8.80 13.82
N TYR A 18 13.53 -7.61 14.08
CA TYR A 18 12.81 -6.59 14.84
C TYR A 18 11.51 -6.18 14.15
N PHE A 19 11.51 -6.02 12.82
CA PHE A 19 10.30 -5.74 12.06
C PHE A 19 9.22 -6.83 12.25
N VAL A 20 9.61 -8.11 12.20
CA VAL A 20 8.70 -9.23 12.45
C VAL A 20 8.20 -9.21 13.90
N GLU A 21 9.05 -8.94 14.88
CA GLU A 21 8.67 -8.81 16.29
C GLU A 21 7.59 -7.73 16.49
N LEU A 22 7.73 -6.59 15.82
CA LEU A 22 6.73 -5.51 15.85
C LEU A 22 5.37 -5.98 15.33
N LEU A 23 5.34 -6.77 14.25
CA LEU A 23 4.11 -7.34 13.70
C LEU A 23 3.49 -8.37 14.65
N LYS A 24 4.30 -9.29 15.17
CA LYS A 24 3.84 -10.36 16.07
C LYS A 24 3.32 -9.82 17.40
N LYS A 25 3.91 -8.74 17.92
CA LYS A 25 3.43 -8.06 19.13
C LYS A 25 1.97 -7.59 19.00
N GLN A 26 1.52 -7.27 17.79
CA GLN A 26 0.14 -6.88 17.49
C GLN A 26 -0.72 -8.04 16.98
N GLY A 27 -0.18 -9.26 16.91
CA GLY A 27 -0.87 -10.43 16.37
C GLY A 27 -1.16 -10.35 14.87
N VAL A 28 -0.41 -9.55 14.10
CA VAL A 28 -0.66 -9.38 12.66
C VAL A 28 -0.55 -10.72 11.93
N THR A 29 -1.59 -11.04 11.17
CA THR A 29 -1.71 -12.26 10.35
C THR A 29 -1.53 -11.99 8.86
N TRP A 30 -1.80 -10.75 8.42
CA TRP A 30 -1.65 -10.32 7.03
C TRP A 30 -0.90 -8.99 6.94
N LEU A 31 0.18 -8.99 6.16
CA LEU A 31 0.90 -7.78 5.77
C LEU A 31 0.53 -7.41 4.32
N ILE A 32 -0.05 -6.23 4.15
CA ILE A 32 -0.36 -5.65 2.85
C ILE A 32 0.72 -4.62 2.52
N ASP A 33 1.52 -4.89 1.51
CA ASP A 33 2.51 -3.96 0.97
C ASP A 33 1.82 -2.95 0.06
N VAL A 34 1.93 -1.65 0.38
CA VAL A 34 1.30 -0.56 -0.38
C VAL A 34 2.31 0.28 -1.16
N ARG A 35 3.56 -0.20 -1.28
CA ARG A 35 4.61 0.49 -2.03
C ARG A 35 4.37 0.35 -3.53
N SER A 36 4.62 1.44 -4.27
CA SER A 36 4.61 1.41 -5.74
C SER A 36 5.65 0.46 -6.32
N SER A 37 6.84 0.40 -5.70
CA SER A 37 7.87 -0.58 -6.05
C SER A 37 8.27 -1.33 -4.78
N PRO A 38 7.98 -2.64 -4.67
CA PRO A 38 8.33 -3.44 -3.51
C PRO A 38 9.77 -3.98 -3.61
N TYR A 39 10.65 -3.27 -4.31
CA TYR A 39 12.05 -3.63 -4.50
C TYR A 39 12.95 -2.42 -4.22
N SER A 40 14.00 -2.64 -3.44
CA SER A 40 15.01 -1.66 -3.07
C SER A 40 16.39 -2.32 -3.04
N ARG A 41 17.40 -1.60 -3.56
CA ARG A 41 18.80 -2.00 -3.43
C ARG A 41 19.36 -1.74 -2.03
N ILE A 42 18.82 -0.73 -1.34
CA ILE A 42 19.27 -0.29 0.00
C ILE A 42 18.67 -1.20 1.09
N ALA A 43 17.45 -1.66 0.88
CA ALA A 43 16.70 -2.48 1.83
C ALA A 43 16.28 -3.83 1.21
N PRO A 44 17.23 -4.66 0.73
CA PRO A 44 16.92 -5.88 0.00
C PRO A 44 16.20 -6.94 0.85
N GLN A 45 16.28 -6.85 2.19
CA GLN A 45 15.51 -7.70 3.10
C GLN A 45 13.99 -7.44 3.01
N PHE A 46 13.58 -6.26 2.58
CA PHE A 46 12.18 -5.89 2.35
C PHE A 46 11.77 -6.01 0.88
N ASN A 47 12.57 -6.66 0.02
CA ASN A 47 12.15 -6.99 -1.33
C ASN A 47 11.05 -8.05 -1.28
N LYS A 48 10.03 -7.88 -2.12
CA LYS A 48 8.81 -8.72 -2.17
C LYS A 48 9.05 -10.21 -1.93
N ASP A 49 9.92 -10.83 -2.73
CA ASP A 49 10.14 -12.28 -2.67
C ASP A 49 10.78 -12.72 -1.36
N ARG A 50 11.80 -11.97 -0.90
CA ARG A 50 12.51 -12.26 0.35
C ARG A 50 11.62 -12.04 1.56
N LEU A 51 10.91 -10.92 1.59
CA LEU A 51 9.99 -10.57 2.65
C LEU A 51 8.86 -11.60 2.76
N ARG A 52 8.28 -12.02 1.62
CA ARG A 52 7.25 -13.06 1.59
C ARG A 52 7.72 -14.38 2.19
N LEU A 53 8.96 -14.80 1.91
CA LEU A 53 9.53 -16.02 2.49
C LEU A 53 9.72 -15.87 4.01
N THR A 54 10.34 -14.76 4.45
CA THR A 54 10.56 -14.52 5.88
C THR A 54 9.26 -14.44 6.68
N LEU A 55 8.22 -13.80 6.14
CA LEU A 55 6.92 -13.72 6.81
C LEU A 55 6.18 -15.06 6.83
N LYS A 56 6.35 -15.89 5.79
CA LYS A 56 5.74 -17.22 5.74
C LYS A 56 6.26 -18.13 6.85
N ASP A 57 7.56 -18.05 7.16
CA ASP A 57 8.18 -18.82 8.26
C ASP A 57 7.63 -18.40 9.64
N GLU A 58 7.02 -17.21 9.73
CA GLU A 58 6.44 -16.62 10.92
C GLU A 58 4.90 -16.66 10.90
N GLU A 59 4.31 -17.42 9.97
CA GLU A 59 2.85 -17.58 9.78
C GLU A 59 2.11 -16.27 9.43
N ILE A 60 2.84 -15.29 8.89
CA ILE A 60 2.27 -14.03 8.41
C ILE A 60 2.12 -14.09 6.90
N SER A 61 0.89 -13.94 6.40
CA SER A 61 0.62 -13.89 4.97
C SER A 61 0.98 -12.53 4.38
N TYR A 62 1.49 -12.53 3.15
CA TYR A 62 1.92 -11.32 2.45
C TYR A 62 1.14 -11.14 1.15
N VAL A 63 0.70 -9.90 0.89
CA VAL A 63 0.12 -9.49 -0.39
C VAL A 63 0.58 -8.08 -0.76
N HIS A 64 0.65 -7.78 -2.05
CA HIS A 64 1.09 -6.49 -2.56
C HIS A 64 -0.06 -5.81 -3.30
N PHE A 65 -0.47 -4.64 -2.83
CA PHE A 65 -1.59 -3.84 -3.32
C PHE A 65 -1.07 -2.64 -4.13
N GLU A 66 -0.43 -2.95 -5.25
CA GLU A 66 0.13 -1.93 -6.14
C GLU A 66 -0.97 -1.10 -6.81
N LYS A 67 -1.98 -1.76 -7.38
CA LYS A 67 -3.04 -1.08 -8.13
C LYS A 67 -3.97 -0.32 -7.20
N GLU A 68 -4.20 -0.89 -6.02
CA GLU A 68 -5.18 -0.42 -5.06
C GLU A 68 -4.65 0.74 -4.23
N PHE A 69 -3.41 0.67 -3.73
CA PHE A 69 -2.92 1.57 -2.67
C PHE A 69 -1.58 2.25 -2.94
N ALA A 70 -0.95 2.05 -4.11
CA ALA A 70 0.31 2.71 -4.44
C ALA A 70 0.16 4.23 -4.59
N ALA A 71 1.08 4.98 -3.99
CA ALA A 71 1.12 6.45 -4.07
C ALA A 71 1.49 7.00 -5.44
N ARG A 72 2.38 6.31 -6.17
CA ARG A 72 2.79 6.74 -7.51
C ARG A 72 1.75 6.31 -8.53
N GLN A 73 1.22 7.28 -9.25
CA GLN A 73 0.27 7.11 -10.33
C GLN A 73 0.75 7.93 -11.53
N THR A 74 0.65 7.37 -12.73
CA THR A 74 1.06 8.03 -13.98
C THR A 74 -0.13 8.34 -14.90
N ARG A 75 -1.34 7.84 -14.57
CA ARG A 75 -2.56 8.11 -15.32
C ARG A 75 -2.87 9.62 -15.27
N PRO A 76 -2.95 10.34 -16.41
CA PRO A 76 -3.21 11.78 -16.41
C PRO A 76 -4.51 12.17 -15.70
N SER A 77 -5.51 11.29 -15.72
CA SER A 77 -6.78 11.50 -15.01
C SER A 77 -6.64 11.55 -13.49
N LEU A 78 -5.55 11.03 -12.93
CA LEU A 78 -5.26 11.01 -11.49
C LEU A 78 -4.29 12.10 -11.04
N LEU A 79 -3.84 12.96 -11.96
CA LEU A 79 -2.92 14.04 -11.66
C LEU A 79 -3.68 15.35 -11.45
N ASP A 80 -3.15 16.24 -10.63
CA ASP A 80 -3.58 17.62 -10.54
C ASP A 80 -3.01 18.46 -11.70
N ARG A 81 -3.27 19.78 -11.67
CA ARG A 81 -2.82 20.70 -12.72
C ARG A 81 -1.31 20.86 -12.79
N ASP A 82 -0.60 20.53 -11.70
CA ASP A 82 0.85 20.64 -11.56
C ASP A 82 1.55 19.30 -11.87
N GLY A 83 0.81 18.30 -12.35
CA GLY A 83 1.34 16.97 -12.69
C GLY A 83 1.63 16.09 -11.49
N ARG A 84 1.10 16.44 -10.30
CA ARG A 84 1.24 15.65 -9.06
C ARG A 84 0.05 14.73 -8.87
N VAL A 85 0.28 13.59 -8.22
CA VAL A 85 -0.81 12.64 -7.91
C VAL A 85 -1.83 13.29 -6.97
N ASP A 86 -3.11 13.27 -7.38
CA ASP A 86 -4.23 13.74 -6.58
C ASP A 86 -4.88 12.57 -5.85
N PHE A 87 -4.62 12.46 -4.55
CA PHE A 87 -5.14 11.37 -3.71
C PHE A 87 -6.68 11.34 -3.64
N ASP A 88 -7.38 12.46 -3.81
CA ASP A 88 -8.84 12.46 -3.86
C ASP A 88 -9.34 11.73 -5.11
N LYS A 89 -8.62 11.90 -6.24
CA LYS A 89 -8.93 11.18 -7.48
C LYS A 89 -8.58 9.71 -7.35
N VAL A 90 -7.44 9.37 -6.74
CA VAL A 90 -7.04 7.97 -6.49
C VAL A 90 -8.09 7.24 -5.67
N ARG A 91 -8.57 7.83 -4.57
CA ARG A 91 -9.60 7.21 -3.71
C ARG A 91 -10.94 6.96 -4.41
N LYS A 92 -11.24 7.71 -5.48
CA LYS A 92 -12.47 7.53 -6.26
C LYS A 92 -12.39 6.41 -7.28
N THR A 93 -11.19 5.90 -7.57
CA THR A 93 -10.99 4.80 -8.52
C THR A 93 -11.59 3.50 -8.01
N ASP A 94 -11.99 2.63 -8.94
CA ASP A 94 -12.52 1.32 -8.59
C ASP A 94 -11.45 0.42 -7.99
N GLU A 95 -10.19 0.55 -8.42
CA GLU A 95 -9.09 -0.23 -7.85
C GLU A 95 -8.89 0.08 -6.36
N PHE A 96 -8.91 1.37 -5.98
CA PHE A 96 -8.79 1.76 -4.58
C PHE A 96 -9.96 1.25 -3.74
N LYS A 97 -11.20 1.44 -4.22
CA LYS A 97 -12.42 0.97 -3.53
C LYS A 97 -12.42 -0.54 -3.33
N GLN A 98 -12.01 -1.30 -4.35
CA GLN A 98 -11.86 -2.75 -4.24
C GLN A 98 -10.79 -3.14 -3.20
N GLY A 99 -9.69 -2.39 -3.11
CA GLY A 99 -8.68 -2.57 -2.07
C GLY A 99 -9.26 -2.41 -0.66
N VAL A 100 -10.02 -1.34 -0.42
CA VAL A 100 -10.71 -1.09 0.86
C VAL A 100 -11.69 -2.21 1.19
N GLN A 101 -12.54 -2.61 0.23
CA GLN A 101 -13.50 -3.70 0.42
C GLN A 101 -12.83 -5.04 0.76
N ARG A 102 -11.73 -5.37 0.09
CA ARG A 102 -10.95 -6.60 0.38
C ARG A 102 -10.34 -6.57 1.77
N LEU A 103 -9.84 -5.40 2.19
CA LEU A 103 -9.30 -5.20 3.53
C LEU A 103 -10.39 -5.34 4.60
N GLN A 104 -11.53 -4.65 4.43
CA GLN A 104 -12.69 -4.75 5.33
C GLN A 104 -13.14 -6.20 5.46
N LYS A 105 -13.28 -6.92 4.35
CA LYS A 105 -13.64 -8.34 4.36
C LYS A 105 -12.63 -9.20 5.12
N ALA A 106 -11.34 -8.90 5.02
CA ALA A 106 -10.33 -9.62 5.79
C ALA A 106 -10.49 -9.37 7.30
N VAL A 107 -10.72 -8.12 7.70
CA VAL A 107 -10.98 -7.75 9.10
C VAL A 107 -12.27 -8.42 9.61
N ASP A 108 -13.32 -8.46 8.80
CA ASP A 108 -14.60 -9.10 9.13
C ASP A 108 -14.47 -10.63 9.31
N LEU A 109 -13.53 -11.25 8.60
CA LEU A 109 -13.19 -12.66 8.76
C LEU A 109 -12.28 -12.93 9.98
N GLY A 110 -11.92 -11.91 10.75
CA GLY A 110 -11.09 -12.02 11.95
C GLY A 110 -9.58 -11.96 11.69
N TYR A 111 -9.15 -11.62 10.48
CA TYR A 111 -7.72 -11.43 10.20
C TYR A 111 -7.23 -10.09 10.77
N ILE A 112 -6.06 -10.12 11.41
CA ILE A 112 -5.36 -8.92 11.88
C ILE A 112 -4.45 -8.44 10.74
N VAL A 113 -4.74 -7.25 10.21
CA VAL A 113 -4.11 -6.70 9.00
C VAL A 113 -3.19 -5.53 9.34
N SER A 114 -2.01 -5.48 8.71
CA SER A 114 -1.11 -4.33 8.74
C SER A 114 -0.75 -3.83 7.34
N LEU A 115 -0.87 -2.52 7.11
CA LEU A 115 -0.43 -1.86 5.88
C LEU A 115 1.03 -1.42 5.99
N MET A 116 1.87 -1.80 5.03
CA MET A 116 3.31 -1.55 5.06
C MET A 116 3.78 -0.60 3.96
N CYS A 117 4.59 0.39 4.35
CA CYS A 117 5.31 1.28 3.44
C CYS A 117 6.80 1.45 3.85
N SER A 118 7.53 2.32 3.14
CA SER A 118 8.97 2.56 3.35
C SER A 118 9.26 3.55 4.47
N GLU A 119 8.47 4.60 4.59
CA GLU A 119 8.72 5.72 5.50
C GLU A 119 8.52 5.30 6.96
N ALA A 120 9.41 5.76 7.85
CA ALA A 120 9.30 5.47 9.27
C ALA A 120 8.09 6.17 9.90
N ASP A 121 8.03 7.50 9.76
CA ASP A 121 6.94 8.32 10.29
C ASP A 121 5.70 8.17 9.39
N PRO A 122 4.56 7.65 9.90
CA PRO A 122 3.32 7.59 9.13
C PRO A 122 2.88 8.96 8.62
N PHE A 123 3.17 10.04 9.37
CA PHE A 123 2.77 11.39 9.00
C PHE A 123 3.39 11.83 7.66
N GLU A 124 4.58 11.33 7.32
CA GLU A 124 5.32 11.61 6.07
C GLU A 124 4.99 10.64 4.93
N CYS A 125 3.95 9.82 5.08
CA CYS A 125 3.66 8.70 4.19
C CYS A 125 2.23 8.77 3.65
N HIS A 126 2.03 8.30 2.41
CA HIS A 126 0.69 8.16 1.82
C HIS A 126 -0.20 7.19 2.59
N ARG A 127 0.40 6.26 3.35
CA ARG A 127 -0.37 5.33 4.18
C ARG A 127 -1.28 6.08 5.16
N PHE A 128 -0.85 7.23 5.68
CA PHE A 128 -1.67 8.10 6.50
C PHE A 128 -2.57 9.00 5.65
N SER A 129 -1.97 9.81 4.77
CA SER A 129 -2.71 10.90 4.09
C SER A 129 -3.68 10.43 2.99
N MET A 130 -3.55 9.19 2.53
CA MET A 130 -4.41 8.61 1.49
C MET A 130 -5.21 7.42 2.00
N ILE A 131 -4.54 6.43 2.60
CA ILE A 131 -5.20 5.15 2.93
C ILE A 131 -5.93 5.25 4.27
N SER A 132 -5.24 5.59 5.37
CA SER A 132 -5.85 5.72 6.70
C SER A 132 -7.02 6.68 6.70
N TYR A 133 -6.91 7.79 5.97
CA TYR A 133 -8.02 8.71 5.73
C TYR A 133 -9.30 8.00 5.26
N GLN A 134 -9.22 7.14 4.25
CA GLN A 134 -10.41 6.42 3.78
C GLN A 134 -10.85 5.38 4.82
N LEU A 135 -9.91 4.64 5.42
CA LEU A 135 -10.27 3.60 6.38
C LEU A 135 -11.05 4.16 7.58
N VAL A 136 -10.65 5.33 8.10
CA VAL A 136 -11.37 6.01 9.18
C VAL A 136 -12.77 6.45 8.73
N LYS A 137 -12.93 6.92 7.48
CA LYS A 137 -14.25 7.24 6.91
C LYS A 137 -15.16 6.03 6.71
N GLU A 138 -14.59 4.83 6.78
CA GLU A 138 -15.30 3.56 6.68
C GLU A 138 -15.42 2.87 8.06
N ASP A 139 -15.33 3.65 9.14
CA ASP A 139 -15.46 3.21 10.53
C ASP A 139 -14.44 2.14 10.96
N LEU A 140 -13.27 2.10 10.30
CA LEU A 140 -12.14 1.29 10.74
C LEU A 140 -11.22 2.14 11.63
N ARG A 141 -10.88 1.59 12.80
CA ARG A 141 -9.86 2.20 13.66
C ARG A 141 -8.47 1.88 13.12
N VAL A 142 -7.63 2.89 13.01
CA VAL A 142 -6.27 2.74 12.47
C VAL A 142 -5.23 3.05 13.55
N HIS A 143 -4.31 2.10 13.77
CA HIS A 143 -3.16 2.29 14.65
C HIS A 143 -1.85 2.23 13.87
N HIS A 144 -0.96 3.18 14.12
CA HIS A 144 0.34 3.27 13.49
C HIS A 144 1.41 2.71 14.41
N ILE A 145 2.09 1.64 13.97
CA ILE A 145 3.25 1.07 14.63
C ILE A 145 4.46 1.94 14.31
N LEU A 146 4.96 2.66 15.31
CA LEU A 146 6.15 3.50 15.20
C LEU A 146 7.44 2.67 15.27
N ARG A 147 8.54 3.34 14.94
CA ARG A 147 9.90 2.75 14.92
C ARG A 147 10.33 2.14 16.27
N ASP A 148 9.87 2.69 17.38
CA ASP A 148 10.16 2.19 18.74
C ASP A 148 9.13 1.14 19.21
N GLY A 149 8.19 0.75 18.35
CA GLY A 149 7.13 -0.19 18.64
C GLY A 149 5.97 0.37 19.48
N LYS A 150 5.92 1.70 19.68
CA LYS A 150 4.72 2.37 20.20
C LYS A 150 3.61 2.36 19.15
N LEU A 151 2.37 2.32 19.63
CA LEU A 151 1.20 2.56 18.81
C LEU A 151 0.78 4.02 18.96
N VAL A 152 0.43 4.63 17.83
CA VAL A 152 -0.21 5.95 17.78
C VAL A 152 -1.55 5.78 17.09
N ASP A 153 -2.60 6.33 17.69
CA ASP A 153 -3.93 6.36 17.09
C ASP A 153 -3.98 7.37 15.92
N ASN A 154 -4.77 7.08 14.88
CA ASN A 154 -4.90 8.00 13.74
C ASN A 154 -5.38 9.40 14.18
N ASN A 155 -6.22 9.49 15.22
CA ASN A 155 -6.70 10.76 15.76
C ASN A 155 -5.54 11.64 16.26
N GLU A 156 -4.50 11.05 16.87
CA GLU A 156 -3.32 11.80 17.31
C GLU A 156 -2.54 12.39 16.12
N LEU A 157 -2.50 11.68 14.99
CA LEU A 157 -1.90 12.19 13.77
C LEU A 157 -2.78 13.26 13.11
N GLU A 158 -4.11 13.18 13.21
CA GLU A 158 -5.02 14.22 12.77
C GLU A 158 -4.89 15.50 13.60
N GLU A 159 -4.68 15.40 14.91
CA GLU A 159 -4.34 16.57 15.74
C GLU A 159 -3.03 17.20 15.29
N ARG A 160 -2.00 16.39 15.02
CA ARG A 160 -0.72 16.88 14.45
C ARG A 160 -0.94 17.53 13.08
N LEU A 161 -1.87 17.00 12.29
CA LEU A 161 -2.24 17.50 10.96
C LEU A 161 -2.88 18.89 11.05
N LEU A 162 -3.87 19.06 11.94
CA LEU A 162 -4.53 20.33 12.20
C LEU A 162 -3.53 21.37 12.73
N LYS A 163 -2.69 21.01 13.70
CA LYS A 163 -1.62 21.90 14.23
C LYS A 163 -0.68 22.38 13.12
N LYS A 164 -0.37 21.54 12.13
CA LYS A 164 0.51 21.91 11.01
C LYS A 164 -0.14 22.93 10.06
N TYR A 165 -1.39 22.72 9.63
CA TYR A 165 -2.01 23.55 8.57
C TYR A 165 -2.90 24.67 9.10
N TYR A 166 -3.32 24.56 10.34
CA TYR A 166 -4.18 25.52 11.02
C TYR A 166 -3.63 25.79 12.43
N PRO A 167 -2.38 26.30 12.58
CA PRO A 167 -1.74 26.52 13.88
C PRO A 167 -2.43 27.56 14.76
N LYS A 168 -3.26 28.43 14.15
CA LYS A 168 -4.12 29.38 14.86
C LYS A 168 -5.43 28.75 15.35
N HIS A 169 -5.72 27.53 14.89
CA HIS A 169 -6.79 26.69 15.38
C HIS A 169 -6.23 25.93 16.58
N ASP A 170 -6.25 26.59 17.72
CA ASP A 170 -6.11 25.89 18.99
C ASP A 170 -7.46 25.20 19.24
N PRO A 171 -7.52 23.88 19.45
CA PRO A 171 -8.75 23.23 19.89
C PRO A 171 -9.31 23.84 21.19
N ASN A 172 -8.48 24.60 21.95
CA ASN A 172 -8.87 25.38 23.12
C ASN A 172 -9.01 26.91 22.88
N LYS A 173 -8.76 27.42 21.65
CA LYS A 173 -9.08 28.81 21.26
C LYS A 173 -9.73 28.83 19.89
N PRO A 174 -11.06 28.81 19.84
CA PRO A 174 -11.80 28.79 18.59
C PRO A 174 -11.75 30.18 17.97
N GLN A 175 -11.27 30.25 16.73
CA GLN A 175 -11.32 31.46 15.95
C GLN A 175 -11.83 31.15 14.55
N PHE A 176 -13.00 30.51 14.45
CA PHE A 176 -13.98 30.64 13.36
C PHE A 176 -15.31 30.05 13.85
N ALA A 177 -16.38 30.85 13.81
CA ALA A 177 -17.77 30.51 14.15
C ALA A 177 -18.00 29.78 15.49
N LEU A 178 -18.09 30.55 16.58
CA LEU A 178 -18.57 30.05 17.86
C LEU A 178 -20.09 29.97 17.90
N ASN A 179 -20.64 28.86 18.38
CA ASN A 179 -21.98 28.84 18.98
C ASN A 179 -21.94 29.51 20.38
N GLU A 180 -23.10 29.78 20.99
CA GLU A 180 -23.21 30.50 22.27
C GLU A 180 -22.44 29.84 23.44
N GLU A 181 -22.03 28.59 23.29
CA GLU A 181 -21.36 27.78 24.32
C GLU A 181 -19.85 27.60 24.09
N GLY A 182 -19.27 28.17 23.03
CA GLY A 182 -17.82 28.13 22.81
C GLY A 182 -17.28 26.83 22.19
N GLU A 183 -18.14 25.93 21.75
CA GLU A 183 -17.79 24.61 21.21
C GLU A 183 -17.93 24.57 19.68
N MET A 184 -16.88 24.18 18.97
CA MET A 184 -16.95 23.97 17.53
C MET A 184 -17.79 22.72 17.23
N SER A 185 -18.69 22.80 16.24
CA SER A 185 -19.48 21.64 15.83
C SER A 185 -18.56 20.50 15.35
N SER A 186 -18.97 19.25 15.63
CA SER A 186 -18.25 18.06 15.15
C SER A 186 -18.10 18.06 13.62
N GLU A 187 -19.10 18.59 12.91
CA GLU A 187 -19.09 18.71 11.45
C GLU A 187 -18.02 19.70 10.94
N ASP A 188 -17.84 20.83 11.61
CA ASP A 188 -16.85 21.83 11.19
C ASP A 188 -15.42 21.38 11.46
N THR A 189 -15.22 20.65 12.55
CA THR A 189 -13.94 19.98 12.85
C THR A 189 -13.60 18.97 11.75
N GLN A 190 -14.56 18.14 11.34
CA GLN A 190 -14.34 17.14 10.31
C GLN A 190 -14.02 17.75 8.94
N LYS A 191 -14.65 18.87 8.58
CA LYS A 191 -14.33 19.62 7.36
C LYS A 191 -12.88 20.13 7.36
N LEU A 192 -12.43 20.67 8.49
CA LEU A 192 -11.04 21.13 8.64
C LEU A 192 -10.04 19.98 8.50
N ILE A 193 -10.33 18.83 9.12
CA ILE A 193 -9.52 17.62 8.97
C ILE A 193 -9.46 17.18 7.50
N ASP A 194 -10.60 17.11 6.81
CA ASP A 194 -10.69 16.77 5.39
C ASP A 194 -9.83 17.70 4.51
N GLU A 195 -9.88 19.01 4.76
CA GLU A 195 -9.02 19.97 4.07
C GLU A 195 -7.53 19.80 4.41
N ALA A 196 -7.21 19.53 5.68
CA ALA A 196 -5.85 19.31 6.13
C ALA A 196 -5.22 18.07 5.45
N TYR A 197 -6.01 17.01 5.27
CA TYR A 197 -5.58 15.83 4.51
C TYR A 197 -5.28 16.16 3.04
N LYS A 198 -6.11 16.98 2.39
CA LYS A 198 -5.84 17.43 1.01
C LYS A 198 -4.54 18.24 0.91
N LYS A 199 -4.31 19.16 1.86
CA LYS A 199 -3.05 19.91 1.94
C LYS A 199 -1.86 18.96 2.13
N ARG A 200 -2.00 17.97 3.01
CA ARG A 200 -0.95 16.96 3.24
C ARG A 200 -0.67 16.07 2.06
N GLY A 201 -1.71 15.64 1.35
CA GLY A 201 -1.54 14.91 0.10
C GLY A 201 -0.68 15.69 -0.88
N LYS A 202 -0.97 16.98 -1.08
CA LYS A 202 -0.20 17.86 -1.99
C LYS A 202 1.27 18.04 -1.59
N ASP A 203 1.55 18.12 -0.29
CA ASP A 203 2.91 18.27 0.25
C ASP A 203 3.82 17.08 -0.09
N MET A 204 3.26 15.86 -0.21
CA MET A 204 4.01 14.62 -0.41
C MET A 204 3.71 13.89 -1.72
N ALA A 205 2.77 14.39 -2.51
CA ALA A 205 2.34 13.75 -3.74
C ALA A 205 3.50 13.59 -4.71
N PHE A 206 3.61 12.40 -5.29
CA PHE A 206 4.55 12.13 -6.36
C PHE A 206 4.26 13.05 -7.55
N SER A 207 5.30 13.72 -8.07
CA SER A 207 5.20 14.48 -9.30
C SER A 207 5.70 13.65 -10.48
N THR A 208 4.94 13.63 -11.56
CA THR A 208 5.42 13.06 -12.83
C THR A 208 6.55 13.88 -13.46
N LEU A 209 6.71 15.15 -13.06
CA LEU A 209 7.84 15.98 -13.45
C LEU A 209 9.15 15.60 -12.74
N ASP A 210 9.05 14.93 -11.58
CA ASP A 210 10.20 14.38 -10.85
C ASP A 210 10.61 13.01 -11.40
N ALA A 211 9.82 12.43 -12.32
CA ALA A 211 10.20 11.22 -13.02
C ALA A 211 11.36 11.57 -13.96
N CYS A 212 12.51 10.95 -13.71
CA CYS A 212 13.67 11.04 -14.60
C CYS A 212 13.21 10.80 -16.05
N PRO A 213 13.61 11.62 -17.04
CA PRO A 213 13.12 11.56 -18.42
C PRO A 213 13.72 10.37 -19.19
N VAL A 214 13.66 9.17 -18.62
CA VAL A 214 14.03 7.92 -19.26
C VAL A 214 12.72 7.15 -19.45
N ASN A 215 12.25 7.11 -20.70
CA ASN A 215 11.07 6.38 -21.21
C ASN A 215 9.66 7.00 -21.07
N LEU A 216 9.49 8.25 -21.54
CA LEU A 216 8.17 8.72 -22.04
C LEU A 216 7.93 8.37 -23.53
N LEU A 217 8.90 7.77 -24.23
CA LEU A 217 8.81 7.40 -25.65
C LEU A 217 8.44 5.93 -25.94
N GLN A 218 8.22 5.09 -24.92
CA GLN A 218 7.75 3.70 -25.12
C GLN A 218 6.29 3.46 -24.72
N ALA A 219 5.60 4.46 -24.17
CA ALA A 219 4.19 4.32 -23.76
C ALA A 219 3.18 4.59 -24.89
N SER A 220 3.61 4.73 -26.14
CA SER A 220 2.76 4.96 -27.31
C SER A 220 2.64 3.78 -28.28
N TYR A 221 3.30 2.65 -28.01
CA TYR A 221 3.22 1.46 -28.88
C TYR A 221 3.15 0.17 -28.05
N THR A 222 1.94 -0.18 -27.61
CA THR A 222 1.37 -1.55 -27.56
C THR A 222 -0.01 -1.48 -26.89
N PHE A 223 -0.97 -0.89 -27.61
CA PHE A 223 -2.37 -1.23 -27.44
C PHE A 223 -2.82 -1.80 -28.77
N ASN A 224 -2.53 -3.09 -28.99
CA ASN A 224 -3.24 -3.90 -29.95
C ASN A 224 -3.24 -5.35 -29.45
N ASN A 225 -4.44 -5.84 -29.22
CA ASN A 225 -4.85 -7.23 -29.03
C ASN A 225 -4.28 -7.99 -27.82
N CYS A 226 -4.99 -7.91 -26.69
CA CYS A 226 -5.18 -9.08 -25.84
C CYS A 226 -6.51 -9.03 -25.04
N ASP A 227 -7.57 -8.49 -25.64
CA ASP A 227 -8.95 -8.62 -25.16
C ASP A 227 -9.70 -9.61 -26.06
N GLN A 228 -9.37 -10.90 -25.96
CA GLN A 228 -10.26 -12.03 -26.28
C GLN A 228 -9.59 -13.31 -25.77
N MET A 229 -9.83 -13.70 -24.52
CA MET A 229 -9.80 -15.10 -24.05
C MET A 229 -10.16 -15.19 -22.56
N TRP A 230 -11.37 -14.77 -22.20
CA TRP A 230 -12.05 -15.37 -21.04
C TRP A 230 -13.57 -15.38 -21.24
N SER A 231 -14.02 -16.22 -22.17
CA SER A 231 -15.42 -16.61 -22.34
C SER A 231 -15.45 -17.93 -23.12
N ALA A 232 -16.23 -18.90 -22.64
CA ALA A 232 -16.31 -20.31 -23.06
C ALA A 232 -15.14 -21.21 -22.57
N GLY A 233 -15.35 -22.34 -21.89
CA GLY A 233 -16.59 -23.00 -21.52
C GLY A 233 -16.29 -24.15 -20.55
N ILE A 234 -17.18 -24.31 -19.58
CA ILE A 234 -17.39 -25.57 -18.85
C ILE A 234 -18.15 -26.49 -19.80
N ASN A 235 -17.55 -27.63 -20.17
CA ASN A 235 -18.17 -28.93 -20.46
C ASN A 235 -17.27 -29.76 -21.38
N GLY A 236 -17.01 -31.02 -21.02
CA GLY A 236 -16.51 -32.02 -21.96
C GLY A 236 -15.51 -33.02 -21.40
N LEU A 237 -16.03 -34.03 -20.70
CA LEU A 237 -15.39 -35.34 -20.56
C LEU A 237 -15.10 -35.94 -21.96
N ALA A 238 -13.91 -36.52 -22.15
CA ALA A 238 -13.70 -37.87 -22.70
C ALA A 238 -12.28 -38.07 -23.27
N GLU A 239 -11.61 -39.11 -22.77
CA GLU A 239 -10.77 -40.06 -23.53
C GLU A 239 -9.45 -39.59 -24.20
N HIS A 240 -8.30 -39.94 -23.61
CA HIS A 240 -7.42 -41.02 -24.11
C HIS A 240 -6.15 -41.23 -23.24
N LYS A 241 -5.69 -42.49 -23.23
CA LYS A 241 -4.71 -43.14 -22.34
C LYS A 241 -3.22 -42.78 -22.61
N PRO A 242 -2.31 -43.11 -21.67
CA PRO A 242 -0.89 -42.70 -21.68
C PRO A 242 0.00 -43.65 -22.48
N THR A 243 1.15 -43.16 -22.99
CA THR A 243 2.28 -44.02 -23.41
C THR A 243 3.63 -43.45 -22.97
N ALA A 244 4.57 -44.39 -22.82
CA ALA A 244 5.73 -44.37 -21.95
C ALA A 244 6.97 -43.60 -22.46
N ALA A 245 7.72 -43.13 -21.46
CA ALA A 245 9.18 -43.09 -21.31
C ALA A 245 10.08 -43.44 -22.52
N ARG A 246 11.13 -42.61 -22.71
CA ARG A 246 12.47 -43.08 -23.06
C ARG A 246 13.56 -42.21 -22.45
N ASP A 247 14.37 -42.87 -21.64
CA ASP A 247 15.68 -42.51 -21.08
C ASP A 247 16.71 -42.37 -22.22
N CYS A 248 17.65 -41.43 -22.08
CA CYS A 248 18.85 -41.34 -22.94
C CYS A 248 20.06 -41.01 -22.06
N ARG A 249 20.74 -42.07 -21.62
CA ARG A 249 22.13 -42.01 -21.12
C ARG A 249 23.08 -42.57 -22.17
N GLY A 250 24.10 -41.76 -22.48
CA GLY A 250 25.50 -42.19 -22.46
C GLY A 250 26.12 -42.77 -23.73
N THR A 251 27.18 -42.09 -24.21
CA THR A 251 28.48 -42.58 -24.76
C THR A 251 29.10 -41.36 -25.47
N GLY A 252 30.32 -40.85 -25.23
CA GLY A 252 31.59 -41.43 -24.78
C GLY A 252 32.56 -41.47 -25.97
N ILE A 253 33.80 -40.94 -25.81
CA ILE A 253 34.99 -40.92 -26.72
C ILE A 253 35.25 -39.51 -27.33
N ARG A 254 36.16 -38.67 -26.82
CA ARG A 254 37.66 -38.62 -26.73
C ARG A 254 38.37 -37.93 -27.93
N SER A 255 39.18 -36.93 -27.54
CA SER A 255 40.46 -36.41 -28.09
C SER A 255 40.53 -35.70 -29.45
N CYS A 256 41.04 -34.47 -29.46
CA CYS A 256 42.42 -34.17 -29.88
C CYS A 256 42.85 -32.74 -29.50
N ARG A 257 44.07 -32.62 -28.99
CA ARG A 257 44.85 -31.41 -28.68
C ARG A 257 46.11 -31.49 -29.54
N ARG A 258 46.53 -30.40 -30.17
CA ARG A 258 47.90 -30.03 -30.64
C ARG A 258 47.82 -28.56 -31.06
N GLU A 259 48.40 -27.62 -30.32
CA GLU A 259 49.82 -27.17 -30.33
C GLU A 259 50.28 -26.53 -31.63
N SER A 260 50.46 -25.20 -31.56
CA SER A 260 51.72 -24.49 -31.82
C SER A 260 51.68 -23.13 -31.12
#